data_AF-A0A2V9LJJ4-F1
#
_entry.id   AF-A0A2V9LJJ4-F1
#
_cell.length_a   1.000
_cell.length_b   1.000
_cell.length_c   1.000
_cell.angle_alpha   90.00
_cell.angle_beta   90.00
_cell.angle_gamma   90.00
#
_symmetry.space_group_name_H-M   'P 1'
#
loop_
_entity.id
_entity.type
_entity.pdbx_description
1 polymer ?
#
loop_
_entity_poly.entity_id
_entity_poly.type
_entity_poly.pdbx_seq_one_letter_code
_entity_poly.pdbx_strand_id
1 'polypeptide(L)'
;MRNVLPTDDLNANESTDSEGAIERILTDFQTHTLAELKGGFAQLIYLASLRDYSTGRYHHYGLESRYDPALVDRALHQCHIQVFEDLIAIPLEDQTRGLLSFFESLREDRRRLVKTWQELRSFQVLPPEGCLPMARKLFDNNLEIMLRVLRETDLWELLHEPHGYSDDLP
;
A
#
# COMPACT_ATOMS: atom_id res chain seq x y z
N MET A 1 26.33 34.19 37.56
CA MET A 1 26.55 32.73 37.52
C MET A 1 25.34 32.10 36.85
N ARG A 2 25.57 31.45 35.71
CA ARG A 2 24.56 30.96 34.76
C ARG A 2 24.37 29.46 35.03
N ASN A 3 23.20 29.05 35.51
CA ASN A 3 22.83 27.64 35.56
C ASN A 3 22.19 27.29 34.21
N VAL A 4 22.88 26.45 33.44
CA VAL A 4 22.35 25.78 32.25
C VAL A 4 22.03 24.36 32.69
N LEU A 5 20.74 23.99 32.64
CA LEU A 5 20.27 22.62 32.81
C LEU A 5 20.58 21.80 31.54
N PRO A 6 20.97 20.52 31.66
CA PRO A 6 21.09 19.62 30.52
C PRO A 6 19.71 19.04 30.17
N THR A 7 19.14 19.45 29.04
CA THR A 7 17.83 18.96 28.53
C THR A 7 17.94 18.09 27.27
N ASP A 8 19.14 17.85 26.74
CA ASP A 8 19.31 17.19 25.44
C ASP A 8 19.37 15.65 25.51
N ASP A 9 19.79 15.06 26.64
CA ASP A 9 20.01 13.60 26.73
C ASP A 9 18.71 12.78 26.87
N LEU A 10 17.63 13.37 27.41
CA LEU A 10 16.35 12.66 27.58
C LEU A 10 15.58 12.52 26.26
N ASN A 11 15.61 13.54 25.40
CA ASN A 11 14.92 13.55 24.11
C ASN A 11 15.54 12.55 23.11
N ALA A 12 16.86 12.39 23.13
CA ALA A 12 17.56 11.47 22.23
C ALA A 12 17.30 9.99 22.57
N ASN A 13 17.09 9.66 23.85
CA ASN A 13 16.83 8.30 24.28
C ASN A 13 15.37 7.88 24.00
N GLU A 14 14.41 8.80 24.19
CA GLU A 14 13.00 8.58 23.84
C GLU A 14 12.77 8.48 22.33
N SER A 15 13.48 9.27 21.52
CA SER A 15 13.39 9.16 20.05
C SER A 15 13.91 7.82 19.55
N THR A 16 15.02 7.33 20.11
CA THR A 16 15.64 6.06 19.73
C THR A 16 14.77 4.85 20.15
N ASP A 17 14.15 4.90 21.33
CA ASP A 17 13.23 3.85 21.78
C ASP A 17 11.93 3.83 20.95
N SER A 18 11.41 5.01 20.59
CA SER A 18 10.26 5.12 19.69
C SER A 18 10.55 4.58 18.29
N GLU A 19 11.73 4.83 17.73
CA GLU A 19 12.14 4.29 16.43
C GLU A 19 12.25 2.76 16.46
N GLY A 20 12.90 2.21 17.49
CA GLY A 20 12.97 0.76 17.67
C GLY A 20 11.59 0.11 17.89
N ALA A 21 10.66 0.81 18.53
CA ALA A 21 9.27 0.35 18.65
C ALA A 21 8.53 0.34 17.31
N ILE A 22 8.70 1.40 16.51
CA ILE A 22 8.11 1.49 15.15
C ILE A 22 8.63 0.35 14.26
N GLU A 23 9.93 0.06 14.30
CA GLU A 23 10.52 -1.04 13.52
C GLU A 23 9.94 -2.41 13.89
N ARG A 24 9.69 -2.65 15.19
CA ARG A 24 9.01 -3.87 15.65
C ARG A 24 7.58 -3.96 15.13
N ILE A 25 6.83 -2.86 15.19
CA ILE A 25 5.45 -2.79 14.68
C ILE A 25 5.41 -3.04 13.17
N LEU A 26 6.32 -2.42 12.41
CA LEU A 26 6.46 -2.60 10.97
C LEU A 26 6.75 -4.06 10.62
N THR A 27 7.74 -4.66 11.29
CA THR A 27 8.12 -6.06 11.06
C THR A 27 6.96 -7.01 11.35
N ASP A 28 6.26 -6.79 12.46
CA ASP A 28 5.08 -7.58 12.85
C ASP A 28 3.97 -7.47 11.80
N PHE A 29 3.64 -6.25 11.39
CA PHE A 29 2.62 -5.99 10.37
C PHE A 29 2.98 -6.58 9.01
N GLN A 30 4.24 -6.45 8.59
CA GLN A 30 4.73 -7.00 7.33
C GLN A 30 4.65 -8.52 7.33
N THR A 31 5.10 -9.16 8.42
CA THR A 31 5.19 -10.62 8.52
C THR A 31 3.83 -11.29 8.65
N HIS A 32 2.93 -10.71 9.46
CA HIS A 32 1.66 -11.36 9.82
C HIS A 32 0.45 -10.82 9.08
N THR A 33 0.57 -9.72 8.33
CA THR A 33 -0.57 -9.13 7.62
C THR A 33 -0.25 -8.85 6.16
N LEU A 34 0.79 -8.08 5.84
CA LEU A 34 1.08 -7.76 4.44
C LEU A 34 1.62 -8.94 3.64
N ALA A 35 2.31 -9.89 4.28
CA ALA A 35 2.81 -11.09 3.61
C ALA A 35 1.67 -11.98 3.08
N GLU A 36 0.48 -11.92 3.69
CA GLU A 36 -0.71 -12.64 3.20
C GLU A 36 -1.32 -11.98 1.96
N LEU A 37 -1.10 -10.68 1.79
CA LEU A 37 -1.61 -9.88 0.67
C LEU A 37 -0.63 -9.95 -0.51
N LYS A 38 -0.99 -10.71 -1.54
CA LYS A 38 -0.16 -10.89 -2.73
C LYS A 38 -0.20 -9.63 -3.62
N GLY A 39 0.95 -8.95 -3.71
CA GLY A 39 1.19 -7.85 -4.67
C GLY A 39 0.90 -6.45 -4.11
N GLY A 40 1.60 -5.46 -4.67
CA GLY A 40 1.60 -4.08 -4.16
C GLY A 40 0.22 -3.40 -4.17
N PHE A 41 -0.66 -3.71 -5.14
CA PHE A 41 -2.03 -3.18 -5.15
C PHE A 41 -2.89 -3.69 -3.99
N ALA A 42 -2.81 -4.99 -3.67
CA ALA A 42 -3.56 -5.55 -2.56
C ALA A 42 -3.11 -4.94 -1.22
N GLN A 43 -1.79 -4.81 -1.04
CA GLN A 43 -1.19 -4.17 0.13
C GLN A 43 -1.59 -2.69 0.24
N LEU A 44 -1.50 -1.94 -0.86
CA LEU A 44 -1.85 -0.51 -0.90
C LEU A 44 -3.33 -0.29 -0.57
N ILE A 45 -4.23 -1.07 -1.15
CA ILE A 45 -5.68 -0.96 -0.92
C ILE A 45 -6.02 -1.29 0.53
N TYR A 46 -5.41 -2.33 1.09
CA TYR A 46 -5.59 -2.68 2.49
C TYR A 46 -5.10 -1.56 3.41
N LEU A 47 -3.88 -1.04 3.21
CA LEU A 47 -3.33 0.08 3.98
C LEU A 47 -4.18 1.34 3.87
N ALA A 48 -4.70 1.65 2.68
CA ALA A 48 -5.63 2.76 2.50
C ALA A 48 -6.94 2.55 3.30
N SER A 49 -7.42 1.31 3.42
CA SER A 49 -8.62 0.99 4.20
C SER A 49 -8.45 1.12 5.72
N LEU A 50 -7.21 1.05 6.21
CA LEU A 50 -6.91 1.27 7.63
C LEU A 50 -6.90 2.77 8.00
N ARG A 51 -6.87 3.66 7.02
CA ARG A 51 -6.86 5.10 7.24
C ARG A 51 -8.27 5.63 7.48
N ASP A 52 -8.48 6.31 8.59
CA ASP A 52 -9.63 7.15 8.81
C ASP A 52 -9.54 8.40 7.92
N TYR A 53 -10.43 8.52 6.94
CA TYR A 53 -10.45 9.64 5.99
C TYR A 53 -10.82 10.99 6.61
N SER A 54 -11.38 11.02 7.82
CA SER A 54 -11.73 12.26 8.52
C SER A 54 -10.55 12.82 9.33
N THR A 55 -9.68 11.96 9.86
CA THR A 55 -8.56 12.35 10.73
C THR A 55 -7.18 12.12 10.12
N GLY A 56 -7.08 11.30 9.07
CA GLY A 56 -5.81 10.86 8.46
C GLY A 56 -5.10 9.74 9.22
N ARG A 57 -5.60 9.35 10.40
CA ARG A 57 -4.97 8.36 11.28
C ARG A 57 -5.23 6.93 10.82
N TYR A 58 -4.26 6.06 11.05
CA TYR A 58 -4.35 4.65 10.75
C TYR A 58 -4.76 3.86 12.00
N HIS A 59 -5.70 2.95 11.81
CA HIS A 59 -6.20 2.09 12.87
C HIS A 59 -6.06 0.63 12.50
N HIS A 60 -5.48 -0.15 13.40
CA HIS A 60 -5.36 -1.60 13.24
C HIS A 60 -5.52 -2.31 14.57
N TYR A 61 -6.72 -2.84 14.81
CA TYR A 61 -7.13 -3.44 16.08
C TYR A 61 -6.12 -4.47 16.61
N GLY A 62 -5.60 -5.36 15.75
CA GLY A 62 -4.63 -6.38 16.16
C GLY A 62 -3.27 -5.84 16.60
N LEU A 63 -2.86 -4.66 16.10
CA LEU A 63 -1.62 -4.02 16.51
C LEU A 63 -1.85 -3.11 17.71
N GLU A 64 -2.93 -2.34 17.72
CA GLU A 64 -3.31 -1.46 18.84
C GLU A 64 -3.60 -2.24 20.14
N SER A 65 -3.95 -3.53 20.04
CA SER A 65 -4.06 -4.42 21.22
C SER A 65 -2.71 -4.78 21.86
N ARG A 66 -1.59 -4.58 21.16
CA ARG A 66 -0.24 -5.00 21.57
C ARG A 66 0.74 -3.84 21.70
N TYR A 67 0.52 -2.76 20.97
CA TYR A 67 1.39 -1.59 20.88
C TYR A 67 0.60 -0.30 21.12
N ASP A 68 1.31 0.77 21.46
CA ASP A 68 0.69 2.09 21.61
C ASP A 68 0.04 2.56 20.29
N PRO A 69 -1.23 3.02 20.31
CA PRO A 69 -1.94 3.41 19.09
C PRO A 69 -1.28 4.55 18.30
N ALA A 70 -0.59 5.50 18.95
CA ALA A 70 0.09 6.58 18.24
C ALA A 70 1.36 6.07 17.53
N LEU A 71 2.04 5.07 18.09
CA LEU A 71 3.14 4.38 17.41
C LEU A 71 2.64 3.50 16.26
N VAL A 72 1.48 2.85 16.41
CA VAL A 72 0.84 2.08 15.33
C VAL A 72 0.46 2.99 14.16
N ASP A 73 -0.18 4.12 14.44
CA ASP A 73 -0.53 5.12 13.43
C ASP A 73 0.70 5.55 12.61
N ARG A 74 1.78 5.96 13.29
CA ARG A 74 3.05 6.35 12.66
C ARG A 74 3.66 5.22 11.84
N ALA A 75 3.70 4.00 12.38
CA ALA A 75 4.27 2.84 11.70
C ALA A 75 3.47 2.49 10.43
N LEU A 76 2.14 2.46 10.50
CA LEU A 76 1.28 2.15 9.35
C LEU A 76 1.34 3.25 8.29
N HIS A 77 1.43 4.52 8.70
CA HIS A 77 1.64 5.63 7.78
C HIS A 77 2.97 5.50 7.02
N GLN A 78 4.08 5.22 7.72
CA GLN A 78 5.38 4.97 7.11
C GLN A 78 5.33 3.76 6.15
N CYS A 79 4.68 2.67 6.58
CA CYS A 79 4.50 1.49 5.74
C CYS A 79 3.70 1.80 4.47
N HIS A 80 2.66 2.62 4.57
CA HIS A 80 1.85 3.04 3.43
C HIS A 80 2.67 3.88 2.45
N ILE A 81 3.48 4.83 2.93
CA ILE A 81 4.40 5.59 2.07
C ILE A 81 5.35 4.65 1.33
N GLN A 82 6.00 3.72 2.03
CA GLN A 82 6.95 2.78 1.41
C GLN A 82 6.28 1.92 0.33
N VAL A 83 5.15 1.28 0.64
CA VAL A 83 4.42 0.43 -0.33
C VAL A 83 3.98 1.24 -1.56
N PHE A 84 3.54 2.48 -1.34
CA PHE A 84 3.17 3.37 -2.44
C PHE A 84 4.37 3.74 -3.31
N GLU A 85 5.50 4.10 -2.70
CA GLU A 85 6.73 4.46 -3.41
C GLU A 85 7.31 3.28 -4.19
N ASP A 86 7.33 2.09 -3.60
CA ASP A 86 7.76 0.86 -4.27
C ASP A 86 6.87 0.55 -5.48
N LEU A 87 5.55 0.69 -5.33
CA LEU A 87 4.60 0.43 -6.42
C LEU A 87 4.75 1.42 -7.59
N ILE A 88 4.98 2.71 -7.34
CA ILE A 88 5.14 3.69 -8.42
C ILE A 88 6.51 3.58 -9.11
N ALA A 89 7.51 3.01 -8.44
CA ALA A 89 8.87 2.88 -8.95
C ALA A 89 9.03 1.75 -9.97
N ILE A 90 8.17 0.72 -9.95
CA ILE A 90 8.22 -0.37 -10.93
C ILE A 90 7.65 0.07 -12.31
N PRO A 91 8.03 -0.58 -13.42
CA PRO A 91 7.49 -0.28 -14.75
C PRO A 91 5.96 -0.35 -14.82
N LEU A 92 5.35 0.51 -15.64
CA LEU A 92 3.88 0.57 -15.81
C LEU A 92 3.28 -0.78 -16.23
N GLU A 93 4.03 -1.56 -17.01
CA GLU A 93 3.62 -2.91 -17.42
C GLU A 93 3.46 -3.86 -16.21
N ASP A 94 4.39 -3.79 -15.26
CA ASP A 94 4.35 -4.60 -14.04
C ASP A 94 3.28 -4.08 -13.06
N GLN A 95 3.08 -2.76 -12.99
CA GLN A 95 1.93 -2.19 -12.30
C GLN A 95 0.61 -2.74 -12.90
N THR A 96 0.52 -2.81 -14.23
CA THR A 96 -0.68 -3.31 -14.93
C THR A 96 -0.94 -4.78 -14.57
N ARG A 97 0.10 -5.62 -14.60
CA ARG A 97 0.01 -7.03 -14.17
C ARG A 97 -0.40 -7.17 -12.70
N GLY A 98 0.14 -6.32 -11.83
CA GLY A 98 -0.24 -6.28 -10.41
C GLY A 98 -1.72 -5.92 -10.21
N LEU A 99 -2.21 -4.91 -10.94
CA LEU A 99 -3.62 -4.50 -10.87
C LEU A 99 -4.55 -5.59 -11.41
N LEU A 100 -4.14 -6.25 -12.49
CA LEU A 100 -4.83 -7.40 -13.08
C LEU A 100 -5.02 -8.52 -12.05
N SER A 101 -3.92 -8.93 -11.42
CA SER A 101 -3.89 -9.98 -10.40
C SER A 101 -4.79 -9.64 -9.21
N PHE A 102 -4.83 -8.36 -8.83
CA PHE A 102 -5.75 -7.88 -7.79
C PHE A 102 -7.21 -8.00 -8.23
N PHE A 103 -7.58 -7.55 -9.43
CA PHE A 103 -8.97 -7.68 -9.93
C PHE A 103 -9.42 -9.14 -10.04
N GLU A 104 -8.54 -10.05 -10.43
CA GLU A 104 -8.81 -11.50 -10.46
C GLU A 104 -9.17 -12.04 -9.07
N SER A 105 -8.47 -11.58 -8.04
CA SER A 105 -8.71 -12.01 -6.67
C SER A 105 -10.10 -11.64 -6.15
N LEU A 106 -10.72 -10.59 -6.70
CA LEU A 106 -12.05 -10.12 -6.30
C LEU A 106 -13.19 -10.99 -6.82
N ARG A 107 -12.95 -11.87 -7.80
CA ARG A 107 -13.98 -12.75 -8.41
C ARG A 107 -15.23 -12.01 -8.92
N GLU A 108 -15.07 -10.75 -9.32
CA GLU A 108 -16.11 -9.89 -9.88
C GLU A 108 -15.94 -9.74 -11.40
N ASP A 109 -16.99 -9.29 -12.09
CA ASP A 109 -16.91 -9.04 -13.54
C ASP A 109 -15.88 -7.96 -13.86
N ARG A 110 -14.87 -8.31 -14.69
CA ARG A 110 -13.77 -7.42 -15.08
C ARG A 110 -14.26 -6.09 -15.65
N ARG A 111 -15.23 -6.14 -16.58
CA ARG A 111 -15.70 -4.93 -17.26
C ARG A 111 -16.40 -4.00 -16.28
N ARG A 112 -17.17 -4.57 -15.35
CA ARG A 112 -17.81 -3.83 -14.26
C ARG A 112 -16.78 -3.22 -13.31
N LEU A 113 -15.74 -3.95 -12.90
CA LEU A 113 -14.69 -3.44 -12.02
C LEU A 113 -13.97 -2.24 -12.66
N VAL A 114 -13.48 -2.40 -13.89
CA VAL A 114 -12.77 -1.35 -14.62
C VAL A 114 -13.66 -0.12 -14.80
N LYS A 115 -14.92 -0.32 -15.23
CA LYS A 115 -15.88 0.78 -15.38
C LYS A 115 -16.13 1.52 -14.05
N THR A 116 -16.35 0.77 -12.97
CA THR A 116 -16.64 1.35 -11.65
C THR A 116 -15.46 2.19 -11.15
N TRP A 117 -14.24 1.67 -11.26
CA TRP A 117 -13.03 2.38 -10.84
C TRP A 117 -12.78 3.64 -11.67
N GLN A 118 -13.11 3.62 -12.97
CA GLN A 118 -13.01 4.80 -13.84
C GLN A 118 -14.05 5.87 -13.49
N GLU A 119 -15.31 5.47 -13.27
CA GLU A 119 -16.41 6.40 -13.00
C GLU A 119 -16.32 7.02 -11.60
N LEU A 120 -16.06 6.19 -10.58
CA LEU A 120 -16.01 6.63 -9.19
C LEU A 120 -14.65 7.20 -8.78
N ARG A 121 -13.62 6.99 -9.61
CA ARG A 121 -12.24 7.43 -9.32
C ARG A 121 -11.74 6.90 -7.97
N SER A 122 -12.20 5.70 -7.58
CA SER A 122 -11.95 5.11 -6.25
C SER A 122 -10.47 4.90 -5.95
N PHE A 123 -9.60 4.92 -6.96
CA PHE A 123 -8.16 4.85 -6.76
C PHE A 123 -7.54 6.14 -6.19
N GLN A 124 -8.21 7.29 -6.24
CA GLN A 124 -7.65 8.58 -5.79
C GLN A 124 -7.42 8.65 -4.28
N VAL A 125 -8.14 7.82 -3.51
CA VAL A 125 -7.96 7.75 -2.05
C VAL A 125 -6.80 6.84 -1.64
N LEU A 126 -6.26 6.05 -2.58
CA LEU A 126 -5.22 5.06 -2.29
C LEU A 126 -3.90 5.69 -1.87
N PRO A 127 -3.37 6.75 -2.49
CA PRO A 127 -2.08 7.25 -2.08
C PRO A 127 -2.12 7.80 -0.63
N PRO A 128 -1.05 7.61 0.14
CA PRO A 128 -0.98 8.05 1.53
C PRO A 128 -1.01 9.58 1.63
N GLU A 129 -1.31 10.07 2.84
CA GLU A 129 -1.12 11.47 3.16
C GLU A 129 0.37 11.80 3.23
N GLY A 130 0.78 13.01 2.81
CA GLY A 130 2.19 13.42 2.83
C GLY A 130 3.06 12.86 1.69
N CYS A 131 2.51 12.03 0.79
CA CYS A 131 3.24 11.61 -0.41
C CYS A 131 3.58 12.81 -1.31
N LEU A 132 4.67 12.73 -2.06
CA LEU A 132 5.07 13.79 -2.99
C LEU A 132 3.94 14.09 -4.01
N PRO A 133 3.56 15.37 -4.24
CA PRO A 133 2.47 15.70 -5.16
C PRO A 133 2.67 15.18 -6.59
N MET A 134 3.93 15.14 -7.05
CA MET A 134 4.27 14.57 -8.36
C MET A 134 4.08 13.05 -8.41
N ALA A 135 4.39 12.34 -7.32
CA ALA A 135 4.17 10.90 -7.22
C ALA A 135 2.67 10.55 -7.24
N ARG A 136 1.84 11.32 -6.51
CA ARG A 136 0.38 11.18 -6.58
C ARG A 136 -0.15 11.40 -7.99
N LYS A 137 0.30 12.45 -8.68
CA LYS A 137 -0.12 12.73 -10.05
C LYS A 137 0.33 11.64 -11.03
N LEU A 138 1.53 11.10 -10.86
CA LEU A 138 2.03 9.99 -11.66
C LEU A 138 1.16 8.74 -11.44
N PHE A 139 0.86 8.40 -10.19
CA PHE A 139 -0.02 7.28 -9.85
C PHE A 139 -1.41 7.43 -10.47
N ASP A 140 -2.04 8.60 -10.32
CA ASP A 140 -3.37 8.86 -10.90
C ASP A 140 -3.37 8.69 -12.42
N ASN A 141 -2.38 9.26 -13.11
CA ASN A 141 -2.23 9.12 -14.56
C ASN A 141 -1.97 7.66 -14.97
N ASN A 142 -1.09 6.97 -14.26
CA ASN A 142 -0.80 5.56 -14.50
C ASN A 142 -2.05 4.71 -14.36
N LEU A 143 -2.85 4.92 -13.30
CA LEU A 143 -4.11 4.20 -13.08
C LEU A 143 -5.11 4.46 -14.20
N GLU A 144 -5.26 5.71 -14.65
CA GLU A 144 -6.12 6.03 -15.79
C GLU A 144 -5.68 5.28 -17.06
N ILE A 145 -4.37 5.23 -17.34
CA ILE A 145 -3.82 4.50 -18.48
C ILE A 145 -4.06 3.00 -18.34
N MET A 146 -3.72 2.42 -17.19
CA MET A 146 -3.91 0.98 -16.93
C MET A 146 -5.37 0.57 -17.09
N LEU A 147 -6.30 1.30 -16.45
CA LEU A 147 -7.74 1.03 -16.58
C LEU A 147 -8.22 1.20 -18.02
N ARG A 148 -7.64 2.15 -18.78
CA ARG A 148 -7.94 2.31 -20.20
C ARG A 148 -7.48 1.12 -21.03
N VAL A 149 -6.24 0.65 -20.85
CA VAL A 149 -5.77 -0.52 -21.63
C VAL A 149 -6.56 -1.77 -21.25
N LEU A 150 -6.85 -1.99 -19.96
CA LEU A 150 -7.67 -3.12 -19.50
C LEU A 150 -9.11 -3.12 -20.03
N ARG A 151 -9.63 -1.94 -20.40
CA ARG A 151 -10.94 -1.79 -21.05
C ARG A 151 -10.88 -2.03 -22.55
N GLU A 152 -9.87 -1.47 -23.22
CA GLU A 152 -9.79 -1.37 -24.68
C GLU A 152 -9.05 -2.53 -25.34
N THR A 153 -8.35 -3.35 -24.55
CA THR A 153 -7.57 -4.47 -25.05
C THR A 153 -7.96 -5.76 -24.35
N ASP A 154 -7.76 -6.88 -25.02
CA ASP A 154 -7.77 -8.21 -24.40
C ASP A 154 -6.42 -8.51 -23.72
N LEU A 155 -5.70 -7.48 -23.22
CA LEU A 155 -4.44 -7.66 -22.47
C LEU A 155 -4.58 -8.64 -21.31
N TRP A 156 -5.78 -8.82 -20.79
CA TRP A 156 -6.09 -9.87 -19.82
C TRP A 156 -5.73 -11.26 -20.34
N GLU A 157 -6.01 -11.57 -21.61
CA GLU A 157 -5.67 -12.85 -22.25
C GLU A 157 -4.19 -12.95 -22.60
N LEU A 158 -3.53 -11.83 -22.90
CA LEU A 158 -2.10 -11.77 -23.25
C LEU A 158 -1.18 -11.80 -22.03
N LEU A 159 -1.64 -11.27 -20.90
CA LEU A 159 -0.92 -11.28 -19.61
C LEU A 159 -1.27 -12.49 -18.75
N HIS A 160 -2.39 -13.17 -19.05
CA HIS A 160 -2.61 -14.55 -18.64
C HIS A 160 -1.73 -15.48 -19.47
N GLU A 161 -0.48 -15.69 -19.05
CA GLU A 161 0.11 -17.00 -19.36
C GLU A 161 -0.75 -18.05 -18.64
N PRO A 162 -1.36 -19.02 -19.34
CA PRO A 162 -2.04 -20.11 -18.69
C PRO A 162 -0.97 -20.97 -18.01
N HIS A 163 -0.62 -20.64 -16.76
CA HIS A 163 0.22 -21.51 -15.94
C HIS A 163 -0.59 -22.75 -15.58
N GLY A 164 -0.49 -23.72 -16.48
CA GLY A 164 -1.06 -25.04 -16.39
C GLY A 164 -0.55 -25.92 -17.54
N TYR A 165 0.71 -25.77 -17.96
CA TYR A 165 1.34 -26.83 -18.74
C TYR A 165 1.72 -27.95 -17.76
N SER A 166 0.81 -28.92 -17.70
CA SER A 166 0.97 -30.30 -17.25
C SER A 166 2.42 -30.71 -16.95
N ASP A 167 2.65 -31.07 -15.69
CA ASP A 167 3.73 -31.97 -15.29
C ASP A 167 3.35 -33.43 -15.64
N ASP A 168 2.85 -33.64 -16.85
CA ASP A 168 2.62 -34.96 -17.45
C ASP A 168 3.40 -35.01 -18.77
N LEU A 169 4.66 -35.42 -18.66
CA LEU A 169 5.34 -36.11 -19.75
C LEU A 169 5.52 -37.59 -19.32
N PRO A 170 5.24 -38.54 -20.23
CA PRO A 170 5.25 -39.97 -19.96
C PRO A 170 6.64 -40.55 -19.66
#